data_AF-A0A9D2F0D2-F1
#
_entry.id   AF-A0A9D2F0D2-F1
#
_cell.length_a   1.000
_cell.length_b   1.000
_cell.length_c   1.000
_cell.angle_alpha   90.00
_cell.angle_beta   90.00
_cell.angle_gamma   90.00
#
_symmetry.space_group_name_H-M   'P 1'
#
loop_
_entity.id
_entity.type
_entity.pdbx_description
1 polymer ?
#
loop_
_entity_poly.entity_id
_entity_poly.type
_entity_poly.pdbx_seq_one_letter_code
_entity_poly.pdbx_strand_id
1 'polypeptide(L)' 'MIKDTDTLSNYLAVIKVVGVGGGGTNAVNRMIEEGIRGVEFVAVNTDAQALAISDADIKVHIG' A
#
# COMPACT_ATOMS: atom_id res chain seq x y z
N MET A 1 -42.97 12.06 -4.45
CA MET A 1 -41.86 11.69 -5.35
C MET A 1 -40.75 12.70 -5.14
N ILE A 2 -39.89 12.46 -4.14
CA ILE A 2 -38.67 13.26 -3.91
C ILE A 2 -37.55 12.53 -4.65
N LYS A 3 -37.00 13.14 -5.70
CA LYS A 3 -35.82 12.67 -6.42
C LYS A 3 -34.63 13.54 -6.01
N ASP A 4 -34.17 13.41 -4.78
CA ASP A 4 -32.91 14.02 -4.32
C ASP A 4 -32.18 13.06 -3.39
N THR A 5 -32.05 11.78 -3.80
CA THR A 5 -30.95 10.96 -3.30
C THR A 5 -29.75 11.31 -4.13
N ASP A 6 -29.24 12.52 -3.90
CA ASP A 6 -27.97 12.98 -4.45
C ASP A 6 -26.97 11.90 -4.09
N THR A 7 -26.50 11.22 -5.13
CA THR A 7 -25.42 10.26 -5.09
C THR A 7 -24.19 11.00 -4.60
N LEU A 8 -24.10 11.20 -3.28
CA LEU A 8 -22.87 11.49 -2.59
C LEU A 8 -22.00 10.29 -2.91
N SER A 9 -21.26 10.42 -4.01
CA SER A 9 -20.23 9.48 -4.39
C SER A 9 -19.28 9.54 -3.21
N ASN A 10 -19.44 8.60 -2.30
CA ASN A 10 -18.61 8.43 -1.12
C ASN A 10 -17.21 8.28 -1.69
N TYR A 11 -16.47 9.39 -1.75
CA TYR A 11 -15.17 9.44 -2.40
C TYR A 11 -14.21 8.76 -1.44
N LEU A 12 -14.24 7.43 -1.44
CA LEU A 12 -13.36 6.61 -0.62
C LEU A 12 -11.94 6.94 -1.06
N ALA A 13 -11.18 7.52 -0.14
CA ALA A 13 -9.79 7.85 -0.40
C ALA A 13 -9.03 6.55 -0.71
N VAL A 14 -8.39 6.52 -1.87
CA VAL A 14 -7.48 5.43 -2.24
C VAL A 14 -6.14 5.73 -1.59
N ILE A 15 -5.80 4.98 -0.54
CA ILE A 15 -4.56 5.17 0.22
C ILE A 15 -3.52 4.14 -0.25
N LYS A 16 -2.33 4.63 -0.59
CA LYS A 16 -1.16 3.80 -0.91
C LYS A 16 -0.04 4.12 0.07
N VAL A 17 0.61 3.09 0.60
CA VAL A 17 1.77 3.22 1.48
C VAL A 17 2.99 2.68 0.76
N VAL A 18 3.99 3.55 0.54
CA VAL A 18 5.19 3.21 -0.22
C VAL A 18 6.40 3.18 0.70
N GLY A 19 6.99 1.99 0.88
CA GLY A 19 8.26 1.80 1.58
C GLY A 19 9.42 1.74 0.59
N VAL A 20 10.44 2.58 0.78
CA VAL A 20 11.62 2.63 -0.10
C VAL A 20 12.88 2.16 0.65
N GLY A 21 13.70 1.32 -0.01
CA GLY A 21 14.91 0.75 0.56
C GLY A 21 14.65 -0.30 1.64
N GLY A 22 15.72 -0.80 2.28
CA GLY A 22 15.61 -1.85 3.30
C GLY A 22 14.77 -1.44 4.53
N GLY A 23 15.00 -0.24 5.06
CA GLY A 23 14.23 0.27 6.22
C GLY A 23 12.75 0.48 5.90
N GLY A 24 12.43 1.03 4.71
CA GLY A 24 11.06 1.22 4.28
C GLY A 24 10.33 -0.11 4.02
N THR A 25 11.01 -1.08 3.41
CA THR A 25 10.46 -2.43 3.19
C THR A 25 10.13 -3.12 4.52
N ASN A 26 11.03 -3.03 5.51
CA ASN A 26 10.79 -3.59 6.85
C ASN A 26 9.59 -2.93 7.54
N ALA A 27 9.45 -1.60 7.43
CA ALA A 27 8.32 -0.89 8.00
C ALA A 27 6.99 -1.31 7.34
N VAL A 28 6.97 -1.45 6.01
CA VAL A 28 5.79 -1.95 5.27
C VAL A 28 5.42 -3.35 5.71
N ASN A 29 6.38 -4.28 5.78
CA ASN A 29 6.11 -5.64 6.26
C ASN A 29 5.50 -5.61 7.67
N ARG A 30 6.03 -4.78 8.58
CA ARG A 30 5.45 -4.64 9.93
C ARG A 30 4.01 -4.11 9.90
N MET A 31 3.71 -3.14 9.05
CA MET A 31 2.35 -2.63 8.89
C MET A 31 1.37 -3.72 8.42
N ILE A 32 1.84 -4.61 7.55
CA ILE A 32 1.07 -5.75 7.06
C ILE A 32 0.87 -6.80 8.17
N GLU A 33 1.92 -7.16 8.89
CA GLU A 33 1.88 -8.09 10.04
C GLU A 33 0.91 -7.62 11.13
N GLU A 34 0.87 -6.31 11.42
CA GLU A 34 -0.05 -5.69 12.38
C GLU A 34 -1.50 -5.57 11.84
N GLY A 35 -1.73 -5.97 10.58
CA GLY A 35 -3.07 -6.04 9.98
C GLY A 35 -3.68 -4.68 9.66
N ILE A 36 -2.86 -3.69 9.27
CA ILE A 36 -3.35 -2.40 8.77
C ILE A 36 -4.16 -2.64 7.48
N ARG A 37 -5.37 -2.09 7.44
CA ARG A 37 -6.36 -2.31 6.37
C ARG A 37 -6.73 -1.00 5.69
N GLY A 38 -7.30 -1.12 4.48
CA GLY A 38 -7.76 0.03 3.69
C GLY A 38 -6.63 0.79 2.99
N VAL A 39 -5.46 0.18 2.90
CA VAL A 39 -4.29 0.72 2.20
C VAL A 39 -3.75 -0.37 1.26
N GLU A 40 -3.15 0.06 0.15
CA GLU A 40 -2.36 -0.81 -0.72
C GLU A 40 -0.88 -0.58 -0.43
N PHE A 41 -0.13 -1.64 -0.17
CA PHE A 41 1.27 -1.58 0.19
C PHE A 41 2.18 -1.74 -1.02
N VAL A 42 3.18 -0.87 -1.13
CA VAL A 42 4.18 -0.87 -2.19
C VAL A 42 5.58 -0.90 -1.58
N ALA A 43 6.39 -1.88 -1.93
CA ALA A 43 7.81 -1.92 -1.60
C ALA A 43 8.65 -1.57 -2.83
N VAL A 44 9.62 -0.66 -2.67
CA VAL A 44 10.54 -0.23 -3.72
C VAL A 44 11.97 -0.38 -3.23
N ASN A 45 12.82 -1.10 -3.96
CA ASN A 45 14.20 -1.31 -3.56
C ASN A 45 15.12 -1.60 -4.75
N THR A 46 16.41 -1.31 -4.59
CA THR A 46 17.48 -1.76 -5.50
C THR A 46 17.96 -3.17 -5.15
N ASP A 47 17.64 -3.64 -3.94
CA ASP A 47 17.97 -4.99 -3.48
C ASP A 47 16.82 -5.95 -3.85
N ALA A 48 17.05 -6.77 -4.87
CA ALA A 48 16.12 -7.80 -5.32
C ALA A 48 15.83 -8.87 -4.26
N GLN A 49 16.79 -9.20 -3.40
CA GLN A 49 16.60 -10.20 -2.34
C GLN A 49 15.64 -9.66 -1.27
N ALA A 50 15.82 -8.40 -0.88
CA ALA A 50 14.93 -7.74 0.06
C ALA A 50 13.49 -7.64 -0.48
N LEU A 51 13.31 -7.34 -1.79
CA LEU A 51 11.99 -7.33 -2.41
C LEU A 51 11.36 -8.72 -2.49
N ALA A 52 12.14 -9.75 -2.78
CA ALA A 52 11.64 -11.13 -2.90
C ALA A 52 10.92 -11.57 -1.61
N ILE A 53 11.46 -11.18 -0.45
CA ILE A 53 10.90 -11.52 0.88
C ILE A 53 9.93 -10.48 1.45
N SER A 54 9.61 -9.39 0.73
CA SER A 54 8.62 -8.41 1.20
C SER A 54 7.19 -8.96 1.11
N ASP A 55 6.31 -8.57 2.02
CA ASP A 55 4.89 -8.94 2.00
C ASP A 55 4.00 -7.93 1.27
N ALA A 56 4.58 -6.85 0.73
CA ALA A 56 3.85 -5.79 0.04
C ALA A 56 3.08 -6.32 -1.20
N ASP A 57 1.90 -5.74 -1.44
CA ASP A 57 1.03 -6.07 -2.59
C ASP A 57 1.75 -5.81 -3.92
N ILE A 58 2.52 -4.73 -3.99
CA ILE A 58 3.29 -4.33 -5.16
C ILE A 58 4.78 -4.24 -4.80
N LYS A 59 5.63 -4.85 -5.63
CA LYS A 59 7.08 -4.85 -5.48
C LYS A 59 7.74 -4.24 -6.72
N VAL A 60 8.51 -3.17 -6.53
CA VAL A 60 9.17 -2.46 -7.62
C VAL A 60 10.68 -2.52 -7.42
N HIS A 61 11.34 -3.34 -8.24
CA HIS A 61 12.80 -3.32 -8.34
C HIS A 61 13.23 -2.10 -9.14
N ILE A 62 14.16 -1.31 -8.59
CA ILE A 62 14.69 -0.12 -9.26
C ILE A 62 16.21 -0.23 -9.39
N GLY A 63 16.74 0.19 -10.54
CA GLY A 63 18.16 0.01 -10.88
C GLY A 63 18.53 -1.46 -11.03
#